data_AF-A0A521R420-F1
#
_entry.id   AF-A0A521R420-F1
#
_cell.length_a   1.000
_cell.length_b   1.000
_cell.length_c   1.000
_cell.angle_alpha   90.00
_cell.angle_beta   90.00
_cell.angle_gamma   90.00
#
_symmetry.space_group_name_H-M   'P 1'
#
loop_
_entity.id
_entity.type
_entity.pdbx_description
1 polymer ?
#
loop_
_entity_poly.entity_id
_entity_poly.type
_entity_poly.pdbx_seq_one_letter_code
_entity_poly.pdbx_strand_id
1 'polypeptide(L)' 'MNVAPFTMKDVYAHRRMCTAKAKRFATAFDAQVYIARRKFRKMRTYECPYCGGFHLTSKRAA' A
#
# COMPACT_ATOMS: atom_id res chain seq x y z
N MET A 1 -0.83 -18.24 6.73
CA MET A 1 0.41 -17.66 6.14
C MET A 1 1.32 -17.27 7.30
N ASN A 2 2.37 -18.05 7.57
CA ASN A 2 3.37 -17.74 8.61
C ASN A 2 4.31 -16.66 8.07
N VAL A 3 4.01 -15.40 8.37
CA VAL A 3 4.92 -14.29 8.09
C VAL A 3 5.86 -14.22 9.28
N ALA A 4 7.15 -14.54 9.09
CA ALA A 4 8.17 -14.38 10.12
C ALA A 4 8.09 -12.96 10.73
N PRO A 5 8.28 -12.78 12.05
CA PRO A 5 8.20 -11.47 12.65
C PRO A 5 9.28 -10.58 12.04
N PHE A 6 8.86 -9.58 11.25
CA PHE A 6 9.77 -8.58 10.70
C PHE A 6 10.50 -7.89 11.85
N THR A 7 11.82 -7.75 11.74
CA THR A 7 12.57 -7.00 12.76
C THR A 7 12.18 -5.51 12.67
N MET A 8 12.22 -4.78 13.78
CA MET A 8 11.86 -3.35 13.79
C MET A 8 12.70 -2.51 12.81
N LYS A 9 13.94 -2.93 12.49
CA LYS A 9 14.79 -2.29 11.49
C LYS A 9 14.23 -2.43 10.07
N ASP A 10 13.71 -3.60 9.73
CA ASP A 10 13.08 -3.86 8.42
C ASP A 10 11.82 -3.03 8.23
N VAL A 11 10.98 -2.96 9.28
CA VAL A 11 9.76 -2.14 9.29
C VAL A 11 10.10 -0.66 9.06
N TYR A 12 11.13 -0.14 9.72
CA TYR A 12 11.54 1.26 9.58
C TYR A 12 12.11 1.59 8.19
N ALA A 13 12.98 0.73 7.66
CA ALA A 13 13.54 0.89 6.32
C ALA A 13 12.45 0.82 5.23
N HIS A 14 11.53 -0.13 5.34
CA HIS A 14 10.43 -0.29 4.41
C HIS A 14 9.43 0.86 4.50
N ARG A 15 9.12 1.34 5.71
CA ARG A 15 8.29 2.53 5.94
C ARG A 15 8.87 3.77 5.25
N ARG A 16 10.17 4.02 5.38
CA ARG A 16 10.85 5.15 4.71
C ARG A 16 10.75 5.06 3.18
N MET A 17 10.92 3.86 2.62
CA MET A 17 10.75 3.63 1.17
C MET A 17 9.29 3.82 0.72
N CYS A 18 8.32 3.34 1.50
CA CYS A 18 6.89 3.53 1.22
C CYS A 18 6.51 5.02 1.21
N THR A 19 7.01 5.82 2.15
CA THR A 19 6.74 7.26 2.19
C THR A 19 7.43 8.02 1.07
N ALA A 20 8.61 7.57 0.62
CA ALA A 20 9.40 8.28 -0.39
C ALA A 20 8.98 7.96 -1.83
N LYS A 21 8.58 6.72 -2.13
CA LYS A 21 8.39 6.25 -3.52
C LYS A 21 6.94 6.08 -3.96
N ALA A 22 5.98 5.95 -3.04
CA ALA A 22 4.62 5.58 -3.41
C ALA A 22 3.59 6.63 -2.96
N LYS A 23 2.58 6.84 -3.80
CA LYS A 23 1.37 7.54 -3.34
C LYS A 23 0.73 6.69 -2.24
N ARG A 24 0.78 7.22 -1.02
CA ARG A 24 0.15 6.68 0.17
C ARG A 24 -1.16 7.40 0.39
N PHE A 25 -2.22 6.64 0.58
CA PHE A 25 -3.52 7.14 1.01
C PHE A 25 -3.69 6.84 2.49
N ALA A 26 -4.31 7.77 3.21
CA ALA A 26 -4.64 7.60 4.62
C ALA A 26 -5.76 6.55 4.78
N THR A 27 -6.71 6.52 3.84
CA THR A 27 -7.85 5.60 3.86
C THR A 27 -7.97 4.81 2.57
N ALA A 28 -8.60 3.63 2.65
CA ALA A 28 -8.95 2.84 1.48
C ALA A 28 -9.92 3.59 0.54
N PHE A 29 -10.79 4.42 1.12
CA PHE A 29 -11.76 5.21 0.38
C PHE A 29 -11.09 6.25 -0.51
N ASP A 30 -10.13 7.02 0.00
CA ASP A 30 -9.38 8.00 -0.79
C ASP A 30 -8.66 7.34 -1.97
N ALA A 31 -8.09 6.15 -1.74
CA ALA A 31 -7.45 5.38 -2.79
C ALA A 31 -8.45 4.90 -3.85
N GLN A 32 -9.65 4.45 -3.46
CA GLN A 32 -10.70 4.05 -4.39
C GLN A 32 -11.25 5.22 -5.20
N VAL A 33 -11.53 6.35 -4.55
CA VAL A 33 -11.92 7.60 -5.24
C VAL A 33 -10.85 8.02 -6.24
N TYR A 34 -9.58 7.87 -5.87
CA TYR A 34 -8.47 8.16 -6.76
C TYR A 34 -8.41 7.23 -7.98
N ILE A 35 -8.60 5.92 -7.78
CA ILE A 35 -8.72 4.93 -8.86
C ILE A 35 -9.86 5.32 -9.82
N ALA A 36 -11.03 5.64 -9.26
CA ALA A 36 -12.22 6.00 -10.01
C ALA A 36 -11.99 7.28 -10.84
N ARG A 37 -11.44 8.33 -10.23
CA ARG A 37 -11.14 9.62 -10.89
C ARG A 37 -10.12 9.47 -12.02
N ARG A 38 -9.07 8.66 -11.82
CA ARG A 38 -8.04 8.41 -12.86
C ARG A 38 -8.41 7.31 -13.85
N LYS A 39 -9.63 6.74 -13.77
CA LYS A 39 -10.12 5.64 -14.63
C LYS A 39 -9.19 4.42 -14.63
N PHE A 40 -8.49 4.17 -13.52
CA PHE A 40 -7.57 3.04 -13.39
C PHE A 40 -8.32 1.73 -13.09
N ARG A 41 -9.10 1.23 -14.05
CA ARG A 41 -9.97 0.05 -13.88
C ARG A 41 -9.28 -1.24 -13.42
N LYS A 42 -7.96 -1.33 -13.56
CA LYS A 42 -7.14 -2.50 -13.18
C LYS A 42 -6.36 -2.33 -11.88
N MET A 43 -6.35 -1.12 -11.30
CA MET A 43 -5.68 -0.85 -10.03
C MET A 43 -6.60 -1.23 -8.87
N ARG A 44 -6.03 -1.80 -7.83
CA ARG A 44 -6.70 -2.11 -6.57
C ARG A 44 -5.94 -1.46 -5.43
N THR A 45 -6.68 -1.19 -4.35
CA THR A 45 -6.09 -0.73 -3.11
C THR A 45 -5.51 -1.92 -2.34
N TYR A 46 -4.30 -1.75 -1.81
CA TYR A 46 -3.61 -2.71 -0.96
C TYR A 46 -3.13 -1.99 0.30
N GLU A 47 -3.41 -2.57 1.46
CA GLU A 47 -2.89 -2.08 2.74
C GLU A 47 -1.49 -2.61 2.96
N CYS A 48 -0.52 -1.70 3.12
CA CYS A 48 0.86 -2.08 3.40
C CYS A 48 1.04 -2.36 4.90
N PRO A 49 1.42 -3.60 5.29
CA PRO A 49 1.58 -3.98 6.70
C PRO A 49 2.76 -3.28 7.37
N TYR A 50 3.72 -2.73 6.61
CA TYR A 50 4.91 -2.08 7.14
C TYR A 50 4.71 -0.61 7.47
N CYS A 51 3.85 0.09 6.72
CA CYS A 51 3.66 1.52 6.87
C CYS A 51 2.26 1.86 7.41
N GLY A 52 1.32 0.91 7.44
CA GLY A 52 -0.07 1.10 7.85
C GLY A 52 -0.81 2.06 6.91
N GLY A 53 -0.46 2.05 5.63
CA GLY A 53 -0.99 2.97 4.63
C GLY A 53 -1.53 2.23 3.42
N PHE A 54 -2.46 2.86 2.72
CA PHE A 54 -3.07 2.29 1.52
C PHE A 54 -2.27 2.71 0.28
N HIS A 55 -1.94 1.72 -0.54
CA HIS A 55 -1.22 1.89 -1.79
C HIS A 55 -2.03 1.30 -2.95
N LEU A 56 -1.70 1.72 -4.16
CA LEU A 56 -2.31 1.17 -5.37
C LEU A 56 -1.41 0.08 -5.94
N THR A 57 -2.01 -1.07 -6.23
CA THR A 57 -1.33 -2.20 -6.87
C THR A 57 -2.11 -2.66 -8.09
N SER A 58 -1.41 -3.06 -9.14
CA SER A 58 -1.99 -3.71 -10.31
C SER A 58 -2.03 -5.24 -10.16
N LYS A 59 -1.38 -5.80 -9.12
CA LYS A 59 -1.43 -7.24 -8.84
C LYS A 59 -2.81 -7.59 -8.29
N ARG A 60 -3.45 -8.62 -8.85
CA ARG A 60 -4.62 -9.25 -8.23
C ARG A 60 -4.16 -9.79 -6.87
N ALA A 61 -4.87 -9.44 -5.80
CA ALA A 61 -4.84 -10.24 -4.57
C ALA A 61 -5.22 -11.67 -4.97
N ALA A 62 -4.27 -12.59 -4.85
CA ALA A 62 -4.48 -14.02 -4.99
C ALA A 62 -5.16 -14.55 -3.74
#